data_AF-A0A7K1ZNS6-F1
#
_entry.id   AF-A0A7K1ZNS6-F1
#
_cell.length_a   1.000
_cell.length_b   1.000
_cell.length_c   1.000
_cell.angle_alpha   90.00
_cell.angle_beta   90.00
_cell.angle_gamma   90.00
#
_symmetry.space_group_name_H-M   'P 1'
#
loop_
_entity.id
_entity.type
_entity.pdbx_description
1 polymer ?
#
loop_
_entity_poly.entity_id
_entity_poly.type
_entity_poly.pdbx_seq_one_letter_code
_entity_poly.pdbx_strand_id
1 'polypeptide(L)'
;LGNLEQLRRLNLSDNSLSGPIPPELGNLDQLQELFLSRNSLSGPIPPELGNLEQLRRLNLSDNSLSDSIPPELGNLGQLKELFLSQNSLSGSIPPELGNLAQLQWLVLSRNSLSGAIPPELGKLSRLKQLYLSGNTLTGQLPRSLMQLDSLETFHFGDQSLCAPADDEFQMWLNSISDHSGPTCTETALHFASDVPDQSFPRTLPITPLILPEAQGGISPVTYALTPSLPAGLVYDSSTRTISGAPTMVTSSPIPYTFKATDSTGETDSLVFGIEVFSPVASEKEELPESFLVHGNYPNPFQESTQLVVDLPWSATLNVEVFDVTGRRVLSPPPVNLTAGWSRSIRLEGAALPSGLYLYRIRANSPVGIQRLTGRFLRVW
;
A
#
# COMPACT_ATOMS: atom_id res chain seq x y z
N LEU A 1 3.97 47.20 1.40
CA LEU A 1 5.13 47.04 0.47
C LEU A 1 4.70 46.75 -0.95
N GLY A 2 3.59 46.02 -1.19
CA GLY A 2 3.14 45.58 -2.52
C GLY A 2 2.86 46.64 -3.60
N ASN A 3 2.84 47.94 -3.28
CA ASN A 3 2.62 49.02 -4.27
C ASN A 3 3.93 49.68 -4.75
N LEU A 4 5.10 49.14 -4.38
CA LEU A 4 6.40 49.64 -4.81
C LEU A 4 6.79 49.02 -6.15
N GLU A 5 6.00 49.26 -7.19
CA GLU A 5 6.05 48.56 -8.49
C GLU A 5 7.41 48.62 -9.21
N GLN A 6 8.27 49.58 -8.87
CA GLN A 6 9.61 49.73 -9.45
C GLN A 6 10.73 49.08 -8.61
N LEU A 7 10.38 48.45 -7.49
CA LEU A 7 11.34 47.85 -6.58
C LEU A 7 11.98 46.61 -7.21
N ARG A 8 13.31 46.63 -7.33
CA ARG A 8 14.09 45.51 -7.90
C ARG A 8 14.77 44.65 -6.85
N ARG A 9 15.06 45.23 -5.69
CA ARG A 9 15.74 44.55 -4.60
C ARG A 9 15.10 44.96 -3.28
N LEU A 10 14.63 43.97 -2.54
CA LEU A 10 14.16 44.14 -1.18
C LEU A 10 15.03 43.25 -0.28
N ASN A 11 15.82 43.89 0.59
CA ASN A 11 16.60 43.19 1.61
C ASN A 11 16.15 43.65 2.99
N LEU A 12 15.53 42.73 3.73
CA LEU A 12 15.10 42.90 5.11
C LEU A 12 15.71 41.82 6.01
N SER A 13 16.78 41.17 5.57
CA SER A 13 17.48 40.16 6.36
C SER A 13 18.05 40.73 7.65
N ASP A 14 18.29 39.86 8.64
CA ASP A 14 18.93 40.20 9.92
C ASP A 14 18.15 41.26 10.73
N ASN A 15 16.84 41.03 10.86
CA ASN A 15 15.93 41.86 11.65
C ASN A 15 15.13 41.00 12.64
N SER A 16 14.18 41.62 13.34
CA SER A 16 13.24 40.94 14.24
C SER A 16 11.81 40.97 13.68
N LEU A 17 11.65 40.94 12.35
CA LEU A 17 10.34 40.90 11.71
C LEU A 17 9.64 39.60 12.08
N SER A 18 8.34 39.69 12.36
CA SER A 18 7.52 38.56 12.79
C SER A 18 6.17 38.55 12.09
N GLY A 19 5.45 37.44 12.22
CA GLY A 19 4.21 37.19 11.49
C GLY A 19 4.44 36.64 10.07
N PRO A 20 3.37 36.50 9.28
CA PRO A 20 3.46 35.93 7.94
C PRO A 20 4.12 36.83 6.93
N ILE A 21 4.72 36.22 5.91
CA ILE A 21 5.12 36.93 4.70
C ILE A 21 3.84 37.44 4.03
N PRO A 22 3.69 38.75 3.78
CA PRO A 22 2.48 39.28 3.15
C PRO A 22 2.36 38.81 1.69
N PRO A 23 1.21 38.24 1.27
CA PRO A 23 1.01 37.79 -0.11
C PRO A 23 1.12 38.94 -1.13
N GLU A 24 0.88 40.19 -0.71
CA GLU A 24 1.01 41.38 -1.57
C GLU A 24 2.45 41.63 -2.04
N LEU A 25 3.46 40.95 -1.47
CA LEU A 25 4.81 40.96 -2.06
C LEU A 25 4.84 40.32 -3.45
N GLY A 26 3.88 39.44 -3.77
CA GLY A 26 3.71 38.86 -5.10
C GLY A 26 3.30 39.86 -6.19
N ASN A 27 2.90 41.09 -5.83
CA ASN A 27 2.55 42.15 -6.78
C ASN A 27 3.77 42.97 -7.26
N LEU A 28 4.98 42.65 -6.79
CA LEU A 28 6.19 43.39 -7.11
C LEU A 28 6.85 42.85 -8.38
N ASP A 29 6.17 42.98 -9.53
CA ASP A 29 6.55 42.32 -10.79
C ASP A 29 7.98 42.63 -11.29
N GLN A 30 8.58 43.73 -10.84
CA GLN A 30 9.96 44.11 -11.18
C GLN A 30 11.03 43.57 -10.21
N LEU A 31 10.61 42.84 -9.18
CA LEU A 31 11.51 42.37 -8.12
C LEU A 31 12.42 41.26 -8.64
N GLN A 32 13.73 41.44 -8.43
CA GLN A 32 14.78 40.53 -8.86
C GLN A 32 15.43 39.82 -7.68
N GLU A 33 15.45 40.47 -6.52
CA GLU A 33 16.09 39.94 -5.32
C GLU A 33 15.19 40.21 -4.10
N LEU A 34 14.81 39.13 -3.40
CA LEU A 34 14.06 39.17 -2.15
C LEU A 34 14.83 38.42 -1.06
N PHE A 35 15.34 39.17 -0.09
CA PHE A 35 16.06 38.63 1.06
C PHE A 35 15.29 38.96 2.34
N LEU A 36 14.77 37.91 3.00
CA LEU A 36 14.02 37.99 4.27
C LEU A 36 14.65 37.11 5.36
N SER A 37 15.88 36.63 5.13
CA SER A 37 16.53 35.64 6.00
C SER A 37 16.84 36.17 7.40
N ARG A 38 16.97 35.28 8.39
CA ARG A 38 17.36 35.66 9.77
C ARG A 38 16.37 36.67 10.38
N ASN A 39 15.11 36.25 10.43
CA ASN A 39 14.02 36.97 11.06
C ASN A 39 13.22 35.99 11.94
N SER A 40 12.04 36.39 12.42
CA SER A 40 11.09 35.55 13.15
C SER A 40 9.77 35.40 12.37
N LEU A 41 9.84 35.40 11.03
CA LEU A 41 8.68 35.23 10.17
C LEU A 41 8.09 33.82 10.35
N SER A 42 6.77 33.71 10.32
CA SER A 42 6.05 32.46 10.60
C SER A 42 4.91 32.20 9.62
N GLY A 43 4.30 31.02 9.67
CA GLY A 43 3.24 30.64 8.73
C GLY A 43 3.78 30.22 7.35
N PRO A 44 2.89 30.01 6.37
CA PRO A 44 3.26 29.46 5.07
C PRO A 44 4.04 30.45 4.21
N ILE A 45 4.81 29.92 3.25
CA ILE A 45 5.31 30.72 2.12
C ILE A 45 4.10 31.05 1.22
N PRO A 46 3.82 32.34 0.92
CA PRO A 46 2.69 32.69 0.07
C PRO A 46 2.90 32.16 -1.36
N PRO A 47 1.93 31.44 -1.95
CA PRO A 47 2.01 31.00 -3.35
C PRO A 47 2.11 32.17 -4.34
N GLU A 48 1.63 33.36 -3.95
CA GLU A 48 1.72 34.59 -4.75
C GLU A 48 3.16 35.01 -5.04
N LEU A 49 4.15 34.56 -4.27
CA LEU A 49 5.56 34.78 -4.61
C LEU A 49 5.94 34.12 -5.95
N GLY A 50 5.19 33.11 -6.40
CA GLY A 50 5.32 32.51 -7.72
C GLY A 50 4.99 33.44 -8.90
N ASN A 51 4.36 34.59 -8.65
CA ASN A 51 4.06 35.60 -9.67
C ASN A 51 5.26 36.48 -10.04
N LEU A 52 6.35 36.42 -9.27
CA LEU A 52 7.51 37.30 -9.44
C LEU A 52 8.43 36.82 -10.57
N GLU A 53 7.97 36.89 -11.82
CA GLU A 53 8.66 36.33 -12.99
C GLU A 53 10.11 36.83 -13.21
N GLN A 54 10.44 38.03 -12.70
CA GLN A 54 11.77 38.62 -12.79
C GLN A 54 12.72 38.20 -11.65
N LEU A 55 12.23 37.42 -10.67
CA LEU A 55 12.97 37.06 -9.48
C LEU A 55 14.12 36.12 -9.82
N ARG A 56 15.31 36.48 -9.35
CA ARG A 56 16.56 35.76 -9.55
C ARG A 56 17.08 35.16 -8.25
N ARG A 57 16.78 35.79 -7.11
CA ARG A 57 17.24 35.36 -5.79
C ARG A 57 16.11 35.47 -4.78
N LEU A 58 15.81 34.36 -4.14
CA LEU A 58 14.88 34.27 -3.03
C LEU A 58 15.58 33.64 -1.83
N ASN A 59 15.70 34.39 -0.74
CA ASN A 59 16.25 33.87 0.50
C ASN A 59 15.28 34.09 1.66
N LEU A 60 14.71 32.98 2.14
CA LEU A 60 13.80 32.92 3.27
C LEU A 60 14.40 32.11 4.44
N SER A 61 15.69 31.78 4.38
CA SER A 61 16.35 30.94 5.38
C SER A 61 16.34 31.54 6.78
N ASP A 62 16.49 30.71 7.80
CA ASP A 62 16.62 31.13 9.20
C ASP A 62 15.38 31.95 9.65
N ASN A 63 14.20 31.32 9.56
CA ASN A 63 12.91 31.84 10.02
C ASN A 63 12.11 30.71 10.70
N SER A 64 10.83 30.94 10.98
CA SER A 64 9.88 29.94 11.51
C SER A 64 8.76 29.64 10.52
N LEU A 65 9.05 29.67 9.21
CA LEU A 65 8.07 29.37 8.17
C LEU A 65 7.65 27.90 8.24
N SER A 66 6.37 27.63 7.99
CA SER A 66 5.74 26.32 8.15
C SER A 66 5.00 25.89 6.87
N ASP A 67 4.33 24.73 6.93
CA ASP A 67 3.58 24.12 5.82
C ASP A 67 4.47 23.75 4.62
N SER A 68 3.84 23.38 3.51
CA SER A 68 4.52 22.91 2.30
C SER A 68 5.15 24.04 1.50
N ILE A 69 6.23 23.70 0.78
CA ILE A 69 6.77 24.57 -0.27
C ILE A 69 5.69 24.72 -1.36
N PRO A 70 5.26 25.94 -1.73
CA PRO A 70 4.26 26.13 -2.77
C PRO A 70 4.79 25.67 -4.14
N PRO A 71 4.05 24.85 -4.90
CA PRO A 71 4.43 24.45 -6.26
C PRO A 71 4.55 25.65 -7.22
N GLU A 72 3.85 26.75 -6.95
CA GLU A 72 3.89 28.00 -7.72
C GLU A 72 5.30 28.62 -7.78
N LEU A 73 6.19 28.31 -6.83
CA LEU A 73 7.59 28.73 -6.92
C LEU A 73 8.28 28.14 -8.16
N GLY A 74 7.78 27.03 -8.72
CA GLY A 74 8.23 26.46 -9.99
C GLY A 74 7.97 27.35 -11.22
N ASN A 75 7.14 28.41 -11.09
CA ASN A 75 6.87 29.37 -12.17
C ASN A 75 8.00 30.40 -12.35
N LEU A 76 8.94 30.49 -11.41
CA LEU A 76 10.00 31.50 -11.37
C LEU A 76 11.14 31.18 -12.35
N GLY A 77 10.86 31.20 -13.66
CA GLY A 77 11.80 30.75 -14.70
C GLY A 77 13.15 31.49 -14.77
N GLN A 78 13.29 32.64 -14.10
CA GLN A 78 14.56 33.40 -14.00
C GLN A 78 15.33 33.12 -12.70
N LEU A 79 14.79 32.31 -11.79
CA LEU A 79 15.36 32.07 -10.47
C LEU A 79 16.69 31.32 -10.57
N LYS A 80 17.70 31.85 -9.88
CA LYS A 80 19.05 31.29 -9.82
C LYS A 80 19.38 30.74 -8.44
N GLU A 81 18.83 31.36 -7.39
CA GLU A 81 19.14 31.02 -6.02
C GLU A 81 17.85 30.94 -5.19
N LEU A 82 17.59 29.76 -4.63
CA LEU A 82 16.47 29.50 -3.73
C LEU A 82 17.01 28.95 -2.40
N PHE A 83 16.89 29.76 -1.36
CA PHE A 83 17.32 29.42 0.00
C PHE A 83 16.12 29.37 0.94
N LEU A 84 15.78 28.18 1.42
CA LEU A 84 14.66 27.92 2.34
C LEU A 84 15.12 27.19 3.63
N SER A 85 16.43 27.07 3.83
CA SER A 85 17.00 26.29 4.94
C SER A 85 16.66 26.84 6.32
N GLN A 86 16.67 25.99 7.35
CA GLN A 86 16.44 26.41 8.74
C GLN A 86 15.07 27.08 8.92
N ASN A 87 14.02 26.33 8.58
CA ASN A 87 12.63 26.66 8.81
C ASN A 87 11.90 25.42 9.37
N SER A 88 10.58 25.47 9.45
CA SER A 88 9.70 24.34 9.82
C SER A 88 8.84 23.87 8.63
N LEU A 89 9.36 23.99 7.40
CA LEU A 89 8.64 23.57 6.20
C LEU A 89 8.43 22.04 6.20
N SER A 90 7.29 21.57 5.71
CA SER A 90 6.87 20.17 5.75
C SER A 90 6.27 19.72 4.41
N GLY A 91 5.74 18.50 4.34
CA GLY A 91 5.24 17.93 3.07
C GLY A 91 6.36 17.54 2.11
N SER A 92 6.02 17.23 0.86
CA SER A 92 6.99 16.82 -0.17
C SER A 92 7.64 18.00 -0.88
N ILE A 93 8.82 17.77 -1.44
CA ILE A 93 9.42 18.72 -2.40
C ILE A 93 8.53 18.75 -3.66
N PRO A 94 8.04 19.91 -4.12
CA PRO A 94 7.21 19.98 -5.32
C PRO A 94 8.00 19.60 -6.59
N PRO A 95 7.50 18.71 -7.44
CA PRO A 95 8.13 18.38 -8.72
C PRO A 95 8.26 19.60 -9.65
N GLU A 96 7.39 20.61 -9.50
CA GLU A 96 7.40 21.87 -10.25
C GLU A 96 8.70 22.66 -10.10
N LEU A 97 9.46 22.46 -9.00
CA LEU A 97 10.79 23.06 -8.86
C LEU A 97 11.77 22.59 -9.95
N GLY A 98 11.51 21.45 -10.59
CA GLY A 98 12.26 20.98 -11.76
C GLY A 98 12.10 21.86 -13.01
N ASN A 99 11.15 22.81 -13.02
CA ASN A 99 10.97 23.76 -14.12
C ASN A 99 11.96 24.94 -14.09
N LEU A 100 12.70 25.11 -12.99
CA LEU A 100 13.59 26.24 -12.76
C LEU A 100 14.92 26.09 -13.53
N ALA A 101 14.89 26.15 -14.85
CA ALA A 101 16.03 25.88 -15.73
C ALA A 101 17.26 26.80 -15.51
N GLN A 102 17.11 27.91 -14.78
CA GLN A 102 18.19 28.85 -14.44
C GLN A 102 18.80 28.61 -13.05
N LEU A 103 18.23 27.69 -12.27
CA LEU A 103 18.58 27.47 -10.87
C LEU A 103 20.00 26.93 -10.75
N GLN A 104 20.75 27.54 -9.85
CA GLN A 104 22.14 27.19 -9.54
C GLN A 104 22.27 26.75 -8.08
N TRP A 105 21.44 27.30 -7.18
CA TRP A 105 21.46 27.00 -5.76
C TRP A 105 20.06 26.61 -5.29
N LEU A 106 19.94 25.40 -4.76
CA LEU A 106 18.74 24.90 -4.09
C LEU A 106 19.10 24.43 -2.69
N VAL A 107 18.74 25.22 -1.68
CA VAL A 107 19.12 24.97 -0.29
C VAL A 107 17.85 24.77 0.55
N LEU A 108 17.53 23.52 0.85
CA LEU A 108 16.32 23.09 1.58
C LEU A 108 16.65 22.44 2.94
N SER A 109 17.92 22.40 3.33
CA SER A 109 18.40 21.71 4.53
C SER A 109 17.77 22.24 5.82
N ARG A 110 17.71 21.41 6.86
CA ARG A 110 17.18 21.76 8.20
C ARG A 110 15.72 22.26 8.13
N ASN A 111 14.85 21.39 7.64
CA ASN A 111 13.39 21.54 7.63
C ASN A 111 12.74 20.21 8.07
N SER A 112 11.44 20.05 7.88
CA SER A 112 10.69 18.80 8.11
C SER A 112 10.08 18.24 6.80
N LEU A 113 10.75 18.47 5.67
CA LEU A 113 10.31 17.97 4.35
C LEU A 113 10.38 16.43 4.33
N SER A 114 9.41 15.80 3.70
CA SER A 114 9.17 14.35 3.76
C SER A 114 8.89 13.75 2.37
N GLY A 115 8.88 12.43 2.28
CA GLY A 115 8.68 11.72 1.01
C GLY A 115 9.96 11.64 0.17
N ALA A 116 9.80 11.19 -1.08
CA ALA A 116 10.92 10.96 -1.99
C ALA A 116 11.37 12.25 -2.71
N ILE A 117 12.61 12.24 -3.20
CA ILE A 117 13.11 13.30 -4.09
C ILE A 117 12.40 13.19 -5.46
N PRO A 118 11.76 14.26 -5.96
CA PRO A 118 11.15 14.25 -7.29
C PRO A 118 12.18 14.03 -8.39
N PRO A 119 11.98 13.07 -9.30
CA PRO A 119 12.86 12.86 -10.45
C PRO A 119 13.02 14.10 -11.34
N GLU A 120 12.04 15.01 -11.33
CA GLU A 120 12.03 16.27 -12.09
C GLU A 120 13.20 17.19 -11.72
N LEU A 121 13.77 17.09 -10.52
CA LEU A 121 14.95 17.86 -10.14
C LEU A 121 16.17 17.53 -11.02
N GLY A 122 16.22 16.36 -11.66
CA GLY A 122 17.25 16.01 -12.64
C GLY A 122 17.29 16.94 -13.86
N LYS A 123 16.21 17.69 -14.14
CA LYS A 123 16.15 18.65 -15.26
C LYS A 123 16.97 19.92 -15.04
N LEU A 124 17.44 20.16 -13.81
CA LEU A 124 18.11 21.40 -13.41
C LEU A 124 19.57 21.44 -13.87
N SER A 125 19.82 21.45 -15.18
CA SER A 125 21.16 21.29 -15.77
C SER A 125 22.19 22.36 -15.38
N ARG A 126 21.76 23.47 -14.76
CA ARG A 126 22.62 24.56 -14.24
C ARG A 126 22.86 24.49 -12.73
N LEU A 127 22.28 23.50 -12.05
CA LEU A 127 22.36 23.37 -10.61
C LEU A 127 23.80 23.04 -10.20
N LYS A 128 24.33 23.82 -9.26
CA LYS A 128 25.68 23.71 -8.72
C LYS A 128 25.67 23.23 -7.28
N GLN A 129 24.65 23.64 -6.53
CA GLN A 129 24.61 23.49 -5.08
C GLN A 129 23.24 22.92 -4.70
N LEU A 130 23.23 21.70 -4.14
CA LEU A 130 22.03 21.03 -3.66
C LEU A 130 22.20 20.60 -2.20
N TYR A 131 21.43 21.21 -1.30
CA TYR A 131 21.46 20.89 0.13
C TYR A 131 20.08 20.42 0.59
N LEU A 132 20.00 19.16 0.98
CA LEU A 132 18.79 18.48 1.42
C LEU A 132 18.89 17.94 2.85
N SER A 133 20.08 17.96 3.47
CA SER A 133 20.33 17.34 4.78
C SER A 133 19.46 17.88 5.91
N GLY A 134 19.17 17.05 6.91
CA GLY A 134 18.39 17.45 8.09
C GLY A 134 16.92 17.70 7.76
N ASN A 135 16.32 16.76 7.03
CA ASN A 135 14.89 16.68 6.75
C ASN A 135 14.37 15.28 7.15
N THR A 136 13.14 14.94 6.79
CA THR A 136 12.55 13.60 6.95
C THR A 136 12.30 12.93 5.60
N LEU A 137 13.09 13.30 4.58
CA LEU A 137 13.00 12.71 3.25
C LEU A 137 13.39 11.22 3.30
N THR A 138 12.75 10.42 2.46
CA THR A 138 12.84 8.96 2.48
C THR A 138 13.08 8.39 1.08
N GLY A 139 13.61 7.18 1.04
CA GLY A 139 13.79 6.42 -0.19
C GLY A 139 15.13 6.66 -0.88
N GLN A 140 15.25 6.11 -2.07
CA GLN A 140 16.49 6.14 -2.84
C GLN A 140 16.54 7.39 -3.72
N LEU A 141 17.74 7.97 -3.89
CA LEU A 141 17.94 9.09 -4.81
C LEU A 141 17.58 8.69 -6.25
N PRO A 142 16.79 9.51 -6.98
CA PRO A 142 16.38 9.17 -8.34
C PRO A 142 17.57 9.27 -9.31
N ARG A 143 17.66 8.29 -10.23
CA ARG A 143 18.73 8.25 -11.24
C ARG A 143 18.75 9.47 -12.16
N SER A 144 17.65 10.20 -12.30
CA SER A 144 17.62 11.44 -13.06
C SER A 144 18.58 12.51 -12.51
N LEU A 145 18.98 12.45 -11.23
CA LEU A 145 19.99 13.37 -10.69
C LEU A 145 21.35 13.21 -11.36
N MET A 146 21.65 12.06 -11.97
CA MET A 146 22.88 11.85 -12.74
C MET A 146 23.00 12.78 -13.96
N GLN A 147 21.91 13.45 -14.36
CA GLN A 147 21.90 14.46 -15.43
C GLN A 147 22.39 15.85 -14.96
N LEU A 148 22.70 16.02 -13.68
CA LEU A 148 23.17 17.28 -13.10
C LEU A 148 24.68 17.44 -13.30
N ASP A 149 25.09 17.67 -14.55
CA ASP A 149 26.52 17.75 -14.93
C ASP A 149 27.28 18.94 -14.31
N SER A 150 26.55 19.97 -13.86
CA SER A 150 27.14 21.17 -13.24
C SER A 150 27.24 21.09 -11.72
N LEU A 151 26.86 19.97 -11.10
CA LEU A 151 26.74 19.86 -9.65
C LEU A 151 28.12 19.82 -9.01
N GLU A 152 28.42 20.82 -8.18
CA GLU A 152 29.69 20.98 -7.47
C GLU A 152 29.58 20.47 -6.04
N THR A 153 28.38 20.60 -5.45
CA THR A 153 28.11 20.27 -4.05
C THR A 153 26.76 19.59 -3.85
N PHE A 154 26.74 18.48 -3.11
CA PHE A 154 25.52 17.73 -2.82
C PHE A 154 25.49 17.10 -1.42
N HIS A 155 24.68 17.67 -0.52
CA HIS A 155 24.52 17.15 0.85
C HIS A 155 23.10 16.64 1.07
N PHE A 156 22.94 15.35 1.36
CA PHE A 156 21.64 14.71 1.59
C PHE A 156 21.62 13.79 2.83
N GLY A 157 22.61 13.89 3.71
CA GLY A 157 22.68 13.15 4.98
C GLY A 157 21.65 13.55 6.04
N ASP A 158 21.74 12.94 7.23
CA ASP A 158 20.88 13.22 8.40
C ASP A 158 19.37 13.06 8.13
N GLN A 159 19.00 12.00 7.40
CA GLN A 159 17.61 11.60 7.07
C GLN A 159 17.58 10.16 6.53
N SER A 160 16.42 9.68 6.07
CA SER A 160 16.23 8.31 5.52
C SER A 160 16.37 8.24 3.99
N LEU A 161 17.07 9.22 3.40
CA LEU A 161 17.50 9.14 2.01
C LEU A 161 18.77 8.31 1.90
N CYS A 162 18.94 7.62 0.78
CA CYS A 162 20.18 6.94 0.47
C CYS A 162 20.50 6.97 -1.02
N ALA A 163 21.79 7.00 -1.37
CA ALA A 163 22.25 6.91 -2.75
C ALA A 163 22.21 5.46 -3.26
N PRO A 164 21.72 5.19 -4.48
CA PRO A 164 21.87 3.89 -5.14
C PRO A 164 23.29 3.32 -4.99
N ALA A 165 23.39 2.04 -4.62
CA ALA A 165 24.68 1.38 -4.39
C ALA A 165 25.39 0.95 -5.68
N ASP A 166 24.72 1.05 -6.84
CA ASP A 166 25.29 0.65 -8.13
C ASP A 166 26.48 1.51 -8.55
N ASP A 167 27.44 0.89 -9.26
CA ASP A 167 28.70 1.52 -9.67
C ASP A 167 28.47 2.79 -10.48
N GLU A 168 27.47 2.82 -11.35
CA GLU A 168 27.19 3.97 -12.24
C GLU A 168 26.81 5.21 -11.42
N PHE A 169 25.88 5.04 -10.47
CA PHE A 169 25.45 6.13 -9.61
C PHE A 169 26.56 6.54 -8.64
N GLN A 170 27.30 5.57 -8.08
CA GLN A 170 28.41 5.87 -7.18
C GLN A 170 29.56 6.59 -7.90
N MET A 171 29.86 6.23 -9.15
CA MET A 171 30.82 6.96 -9.98
C MET A 171 30.39 8.41 -10.22
N TRP A 172 29.11 8.64 -10.54
CA TRP A 172 28.57 10.00 -10.67
C TRP A 172 28.66 10.76 -9.34
N LEU A 173 28.22 10.15 -8.23
CA LEU A 173 28.23 10.80 -6.92
C LEU A 173 29.65 11.19 -6.49
N ASN A 174 30.61 10.28 -6.66
CA ASN A 174 32.03 10.51 -6.34
C ASN A 174 32.70 11.53 -7.28
N SER A 175 32.08 11.90 -8.41
CA SER A 175 32.58 12.96 -9.30
C SER A 175 32.28 14.37 -8.77
N ILE A 176 31.32 14.49 -7.84
CA ILE A 176 30.94 15.76 -7.21
C ILE A 176 32.00 16.12 -6.17
N SER A 177 32.48 17.37 -6.19
CA SER A 177 33.65 17.78 -5.38
C SER A 177 33.39 17.79 -3.88
N ASP A 178 32.19 18.18 -3.45
CA ASP A 178 31.77 18.20 -2.06
C ASP A 178 30.43 17.49 -1.90
N HIS A 179 30.44 16.23 -1.46
CA HIS A 179 29.20 15.49 -1.23
C HIS A 179 29.15 14.80 0.13
N SER A 180 27.94 14.63 0.67
CA SER A 180 27.72 13.84 1.88
C SER A 180 26.33 13.19 1.89
N GLY A 181 26.26 12.00 2.46
CA GLY A 181 25.03 11.23 2.61
C GLY A 181 25.32 9.73 2.57
N PRO A 182 24.41 8.88 3.08
CA PRO A 182 24.63 7.45 3.10
C PRO A 182 24.37 6.84 1.72
N THR A 183 25.16 5.84 1.35
CA THR A 183 24.77 4.89 0.30
C THR A 183 23.71 3.95 0.86
N CYS A 184 22.75 3.54 0.04
CA CYS A 184 21.76 2.56 0.46
C CYS A 184 22.51 1.32 0.93
N THR A 185 22.36 0.95 2.20
CA THR A 185 22.77 -0.37 2.65
C THR A 185 21.87 -1.33 1.89
N GLU A 186 22.46 -2.16 1.02
CA GLU A 186 21.74 -3.22 0.31
C GLU A 186 20.86 -3.93 1.33
N THR A 187 19.56 -3.63 1.30
CA THR A 187 18.60 -4.48 1.97
C THR A 187 18.51 -5.65 1.03
N ALA A 188 19.00 -6.80 1.49
CA ALA A 188 18.91 -8.06 0.77
C ALA A 188 17.54 -8.14 0.10
N LEU A 189 17.52 -8.57 -1.17
CA LEU A 189 16.27 -8.77 -1.88
C LEU A 189 15.36 -9.63 -1.00
N HIS A 190 14.16 -9.17 -0.70
CA HIS A 190 13.24 -9.93 0.15
C HIS A 190 11.77 -9.67 -0.19
N PHE A 191 10.91 -10.64 0.04
CA PHE A 191 9.46 -10.44 0.05
C PHE A 191 8.98 -9.99 1.43
N ALA A 192 8.25 -8.87 1.48
CA ALA A 192 7.72 -8.32 2.74
C ALA A 192 6.44 -9.03 3.26
N SER A 193 5.86 -9.92 2.45
CA SER A 193 4.61 -10.62 2.78
C SER A 193 4.54 -11.98 2.09
N ASP A 194 4.10 -12.99 2.83
CA ASP A 194 3.81 -14.32 2.28
C ASP A 194 2.51 -14.32 1.45
N VAL A 195 2.39 -15.31 0.56
CA VAL A 195 1.17 -15.58 -0.20
C VAL A 195 0.48 -16.80 0.41
N PRO A 196 -0.78 -16.70 0.86
CA PRO A 196 -1.50 -17.86 1.37
C PRO A 196 -1.84 -18.84 0.23
N ASP A 197 -2.06 -20.11 0.57
CA ASP A 197 -2.52 -21.12 -0.37
C ASP A 197 -3.83 -20.70 -1.05
N GLN A 198 -3.94 -21.03 -2.33
CA GLN A 198 -5.03 -20.64 -3.22
C GLN A 198 -5.83 -21.86 -3.66
N SER A 199 -7.15 -21.74 -3.68
CA SER A 199 -8.05 -22.79 -4.16
C SER A 199 -8.96 -22.23 -5.24
N PHE A 200 -8.91 -22.81 -6.44
CA PHE A 200 -9.69 -22.37 -7.59
C PHE A 200 -10.67 -23.43 -8.08
N PRO A 201 -11.92 -23.07 -8.40
CA PRO A 201 -12.84 -23.99 -9.05
C PRO A 201 -12.41 -24.23 -10.51
N ARG A 202 -12.44 -25.48 -10.95
CA ARG A 202 -12.27 -25.86 -12.36
C ARG A 202 -13.30 -25.12 -13.22
N THR A 203 -12.92 -24.75 -14.44
CA THR A 203 -13.74 -24.16 -15.53
C THR A 203 -14.17 -22.70 -15.39
N LEU A 204 -14.05 -22.09 -14.21
CA LEU A 204 -14.35 -20.67 -14.04
C LEU A 204 -13.06 -19.84 -14.13
N PRO A 205 -13.09 -18.68 -14.82
CA PRO A 205 -12.00 -17.72 -14.75
C PRO A 205 -11.76 -17.29 -13.30
N ILE A 206 -10.51 -17.30 -12.87
CA ILE A 206 -10.14 -16.80 -11.54
C ILE A 206 -10.15 -15.27 -11.54
N THR A 207 -10.46 -14.67 -10.39
CA THR A 207 -10.06 -13.28 -10.15
C THR A 207 -8.54 -13.21 -10.24
N PRO A 208 -7.96 -12.29 -11.04
CA PRO A 208 -6.51 -12.21 -11.20
C PRO A 208 -5.79 -12.10 -9.86
N LEU A 209 -4.88 -13.03 -9.59
CA LEU A 209 -4.07 -13.05 -8.38
C LEU A 209 -2.77 -12.31 -8.65
N ILE A 210 -2.58 -11.16 -8.01
CA ILE A 210 -1.36 -10.36 -8.12
C ILE A 210 -0.39 -10.80 -7.01
N LEU A 211 0.80 -11.26 -7.39
CA LEU A 211 1.85 -11.67 -6.46
C LEU A 211 2.64 -10.45 -5.95
N PRO A 212 3.11 -10.48 -4.69
CA PRO A 212 3.76 -9.33 -4.04
C PRO A 212 5.03 -8.90 -4.77
N GLU A 213 5.42 -7.64 -4.57
CA GLU A 213 6.68 -7.11 -5.08
C GLU A 213 7.80 -7.44 -4.11
N ALA A 214 8.96 -7.82 -4.62
CA ALA A 214 10.15 -7.90 -3.78
C ALA A 214 10.63 -6.48 -3.44
N GLN A 215 11.12 -6.31 -2.23
CA GLN A 215 11.71 -5.08 -1.71
C GLN A 215 13.23 -5.27 -1.59
N GLY A 216 13.98 -4.19 -1.67
CA GLY A 216 15.45 -4.26 -1.68
C GLY A 216 16.02 -4.81 -2.99
N GLY A 217 17.27 -5.25 -2.97
CA GLY A 217 18.04 -5.68 -4.14
C GLY A 217 18.34 -4.56 -5.15
N ILE A 218 19.06 -4.90 -6.22
CA ILE A 218 19.45 -3.95 -7.27
C ILE A 218 18.57 -4.13 -8.53
N SER A 219 18.00 -3.02 -9.01
CA SER A 219 17.13 -3.02 -10.19
C SER A 219 17.88 -3.24 -11.51
N PRO A 220 17.26 -3.90 -12.52
CA PRO A 220 15.89 -4.39 -12.52
C PRO A 220 15.71 -5.73 -11.79
N VAL A 221 14.60 -5.86 -11.05
CA VAL A 221 14.20 -7.15 -10.46
C VAL A 221 13.31 -7.90 -11.44
N THR A 222 13.64 -9.17 -11.67
CA THR A 222 12.92 -10.10 -12.53
C THR A 222 12.21 -11.16 -11.70
N TYR A 223 11.09 -11.68 -12.20
CA TYR A 223 10.24 -12.60 -11.46
C TYR A 223 10.00 -13.89 -12.25
N ALA A 224 10.05 -15.03 -11.54
CA ALA A 224 9.80 -16.35 -12.11
C ALA A 224 8.91 -17.18 -11.18
N LEU A 225 8.06 -18.02 -11.78
CA LEU A 225 7.18 -18.94 -11.06
C LEU A 225 7.46 -20.37 -11.51
N THR A 226 7.70 -21.26 -10.54
CA THR A 226 7.98 -22.69 -10.80
C THR A 226 7.26 -23.59 -9.80
N PRO A 227 6.78 -24.79 -10.19
CA PRO A 227 6.79 -25.36 -11.53
C PRO A 227 5.75 -24.70 -12.46
N SER A 228 5.51 -25.27 -13.65
CA SER A 228 4.46 -24.79 -14.55
C SER A 228 3.07 -24.87 -13.89
N LEU A 229 2.27 -23.82 -14.10
CA LEU A 229 0.91 -23.74 -13.58
C LEU A 229 0.00 -24.86 -14.14
N PRO A 230 -1.11 -25.21 -13.44
CA PRO A 230 -2.11 -26.13 -13.96
C PRO A 230 -2.68 -25.63 -15.29
N ALA A 231 -3.07 -26.56 -16.16
CA ALA A 231 -3.61 -26.24 -17.48
C ALA A 231 -4.76 -25.20 -17.39
N GLY A 232 -4.68 -24.15 -18.22
CA GLY A 232 -5.66 -23.07 -18.27
C GLY A 232 -5.34 -21.84 -17.41
N LEU A 233 -4.35 -21.92 -16.52
CA LEU A 233 -3.79 -20.76 -15.82
C LEU A 233 -2.50 -20.28 -16.51
N VAL A 234 -2.29 -18.96 -16.50
CA VAL A 234 -1.12 -18.30 -17.09
C VAL A 234 -0.54 -17.32 -16.07
N TYR A 235 0.78 -17.29 -15.98
CA TYR A 235 1.53 -16.30 -15.22
C TYR A 235 2.16 -15.28 -16.16
N ASP A 236 1.90 -14.00 -15.91
CA ASP A 236 2.54 -12.87 -16.59
C ASP A 236 3.58 -12.25 -15.65
N SER A 237 4.86 -12.36 -16.03
CA SER A 237 5.99 -11.87 -15.23
C SER A 237 6.10 -10.34 -15.20
N SER A 238 5.55 -9.63 -16.19
CA SER A 238 5.59 -8.17 -16.24
C SER A 238 4.61 -7.54 -15.25
N THR A 239 3.46 -8.18 -15.05
CA THR A 239 2.39 -7.73 -14.15
C THR A 239 2.31 -8.55 -12.86
N ARG A 240 3.17 -9.56 -12.69
CA ARG A 240 3.19 -10.50 -11.56
C ARG A 240 1.84 -11.18 -11.30
N THR A 241 1.05 -11.36 -12.35
CA THR A 241 -0.35 -11.76 -12.23
C THR A 241 -0.56 -13.19 -12.72
N ILE A 242 -1.26 -13.99 -11.92
CA ILE A 242 -1.81 -15.28 -12.34
C ILE A 242 -3.27 -15.07 -12.73
N SER A 243 -3.65 -15.53 -13.93
CA SER A 243 -5.02 -15.40 -14.45
C SER A 243 -5.39 -16.60 -15.33
N GLY A 244 -6.64 -16.66 -15.78
CA GLY A 244 -7.15 -17.71 -16.65
C GLY A 244 -8.20 -18.59 -15.97
N ALA A 245 -8.53 -19.72 -16.60
CA ALA A 245 -9.55 -20.65 -16.13
C ALA A 245 -8.95 -22.07 -16.05
N PRO A 246 -8.73 -22.64 -14.86
CA PRO A 246 -8.08 -23.92 -14.72
C PRO A 246 -8.96 -25.06 -15.25
N THR A 247 -8.38 -25.99 -16.00
CA THR A 247 -9.11 -27.08 -16.67
C THR A 247 -8.88 -28.45 -16.04
N MET A 248 -7.86 -28.60 -15.19
CA MET A 248 -7.46 -29.87 -14.61
C MET A 248 -7.49 -29.80 -13.08
N VAL A 249 -8.16 -30.77 -12.45
CA VAL A 249 -8.28 -30.89 -10.99
C VAL A 249 -6.96 -31.40 -10.42
N THR A 250 -6.55 -30.88 -9.26
CA THR A 250 -5.41 -31.37 -8.49
C THR A 250 -5.91 -32.18 -7.29
N SER A 251 -5.15 -33.20 -6.86
CA SER A 251 -5.53 -34.04 -5.71
C SER A 251 -5.23 -33.38 -4.36
N SER A 252 -4.38 -32.36 -4.35
CA SER A 252 -3.95 -31.57 -3.20
C SER A 252 -3.39 -30.22 -3.70
N PRO A 253 -3.12 -29.25 -2.80
CA PRO A 253 -2.36 -28.06 -3.16
C PRO A 253 -0.98 -28.44 -3.71
N ILE A 254 -0.66 -27.97 -4.92
CA ILE A 254 0.67 -28.12 -5.51
C ILE A 254 1.52 -26.92 -5.07
N PRO A 255 2.71 -27.12 -4.47
CA PRO A 255 3.55 -26.01 -4.06
C PRO A 255 4.20 -25.32 -5.28
N TYR A 256 4.12 -23.99 -5.30
CA TYR A 256 4.76 -23.12 -6.27
C TYR A 256 5.76 -22.21 -5.56
N THR A 257 6.98 -22.14 -6.10
CA THR A 257 8.01 -21.20 -5.71
C THR A 257 7.93 -19.98 -6.61
N PHE A 258 7.68 -18.82 -6.00
CA PHE A 258 7.75 -17.53 -6.65
C PHE A 258 9.07 -16.86 -6.29
N LYS A 259 9.91 -16.64 -7.30
CA LYS A 259 11.29 -16.18 -7.14
C LYS A 259 11.46 -14.79 -7.72
N ALA A 260 12.04 -13.88 -6.94
CA ALA A 260 12.58 -12.62 -7.42
C ALA A 260 14.10 -12.77 -7.64
N THR A 261 14.64 -12.11 -8.66
CA THR A 261 16.08 -12.07 -8.95
C THR A 261 16.45 -10.68 -9.38
N ASP A 262 17.36 -10.06 -8.65
CA ASP A 262 17.86 -8.72 -8.92
C ASP A 262 18.91 -8.72 -10.05
N SER A 263 19.43 -7.55 -10.42
CA SER A 263 20.40 -7.44 -11.51
C SER A 263 21.79 -8.03 -11.21
N THR A 264 22.11 -8.25 -9.93
CA THR A 264 23.38 -8.87 -9.51
C THR A 264 23.29 -10.39 -9.43
N GLY A 265 22.07 -10.94 -9.48
CA GLY A 265 21.79 -12.36 -9.33
C GLY A 265 21.45 -12.75 -7.88
N GLU A 266 21.27 -11.78 -6.98
CA GLU A 266 20.69 -12.03 -5.65
C GLU A 266 19.22 -12.43 -5.80
N THR A 267 18.76 -13.37 -4.97
CA THR A 267 17.43 -13.94 -5.13
C THR A 267 16.74 -14.15 -3.80
N ASP A 268 15.44 -13.89 -3.77
CA ASP A 268 14.56 -14.32 -2.69
C ASP A 268 13.36 -15.08 -3.27
N SER A 269 12.71 -15.88 -2.44
CA SER A 269 11.62 -16.74 -2.88
C SER A 269 10.59 -16.97 -1.78
N LEU A 270 9.32 -16.92 -2.15
CA LEU A 270 8.21 -17.38 -1.32
C LEU A 270 7.57 -18.64 -1.92
N VAL A 271 6.87 -19.41 -1.08
CA VAL A 271 6.21 -20.66 -1.48
C VAL A 271 4.74 -20.62 -1.08
N PHE A 272 3.85 -21.00 -2.01
CA PHE A 272 2.41 -21.12 -1.76
C PHE A 272 1.83 -22.28 -2.57
N GLY A 273 0.75 -22.88 -2.09
CA GLY A 273 0.03 -23.95 -2.76
C GLY A 273 -1.05 -23.43 -3.70
N ILE A 274 -1.23 -24.07 -4.86
CA ILE A 274 -2.45 -23.91 -5.69
C ILE A 274 -3.17 -25.25 -5.78
N GLU A 275 -4.45 -25.25 -5.39
CA GLU A 275 -5.36 -26.38 -5.56
C GLU A 275 -6.46 -26.03 -6.56
N VAL A 276 -6.68 -26.91 -7.55
CA VAL A 276 -7.83 -26.80 -8.45
C VAL A 276 -8.82 -27.89 -8.07
N PHE A 277 -10.00 -27.50 -7.61
CA PHE A 277 -11.05 -28.44 -7.25
C PHE A 277 -12.15 -28.45 -8.33
N SER A 278 -12.79 -29.60 -8.54
CA SER A 278 -14.04 -29.59 -9.33
C SER A 278 -15.13 -28.98 -8.48
N PRO A 279 -15.81 -27.90 -8.91
CA PRO A 279 -17.10 -27.61 -8.32
C PRO A 279 -17.97 -28.85 -8.52
N VAL A 280 -18.54 -29.37 -7.44
CA VAL A 280 -19.59 -30.38 -7.53
C VAL A 280 -20.65 -29.78 -8.45
N ALA A 281 -20.99 -30.48 -9.53
CA ALA A 281 -22.07 -30.07 -10.40
C ALA A 281 -23.28 -29.76 -9.51
N SER A 282 -23.68 -28.49 -9.43
CA SER A 282 -25.05 -28.17 -9.10
C SER A 282 -25.89 -28.54 -10.32
N GLU A 283 -26.04 -29.86 -10.54
CA GLU A 283 -27.38 -30.32 -10.89
C GLU A 283 -28.30 -29.68 -9.85
N LYS A 284 -29.27 -28.97 -10.38
CA LYS A 284 -30.32 -28.27 -9.66
C LYS A 284 -31.09 -29.33 -8.86
N GLU A 285 -30.61 -29.74 -7.68
CA GLU A 285 -31.44 -30.46 -6.72
C GLU A 285 -32.50 -29.46 -6.27
N GLU A 286 -33.72 -29.66 -6.78
CA GLU A 286 -34.91 -28.89 -6.44
C GLU A 286 -34.98 -28.70 -4.91
N LEU A 287 -35.15 -27.45 -4.50
CA LEU A 287 -35.54 -27.15 -3.11
C LEU A 287 -36.82 -27.95 -2.80
N PRO A 288 -36.90 -28.66 -1.66
CA PRO A 288 -38.14 -29.34 -1.29
C PRO A 288 -39.29 -28.34 -1.18
N GLU A 289 -40.48 -28.73 -1.65
CA GLU A 289 -41.66 -27.87 -1.83
C GLU A 289 -42.24 -27.23 -0.54
N SER A 290 -41.64 -27.43 0.64
CA SER A 290 -42.11 -26.78 1.87
C SER A 290 -41.01 -26.60 2.92
N PHE A 291 -40.90 -25.39 3.47
CA PHE A 291 -40.10 -25.07 4.66
C PHE A 291 -41.02 -24.56 5.77
N LEU A 292 -40.91 -25.12 6.97
CA LEU A 292 -41.38 -24.49 8.20
C LEU A 292 -40.22 -23.68 8.78
N VAL A 293 -40.27 -22.36 8.63
CA VAL A 293 -39.34 -21.45 9.31
C VAL A 293 -39.89 -21.19 10.71
N HIS A 294 -39.40 -21.92 11.70
CA HIS A 294 -39.52 -21.51 13.10
C HIS A 294 -38.21 -20.82 13.53
N GLY A 295 -38.35 -19.65 14.17
CA GLY A 295 -37.30 -18.62 14.25
C GLY A 295 -35.95 -19.02 14.86
N ASN A 296 -34.92 -18.31 14.39
CA ASN A 296 -33.55 -18.17 14.88
C ASN A 296 -33.03 -19.33 15.73
N TYR A 297 -32.61 -20.40 15.04
CA TYR A 297 -31.89 -21.49 15.67
C TYR A 297 -30.44 -21.09 16.04
N PRO A 298 -29.94 -21.51 17.21
CA PRO A 298 -28.58 -21.20 17.66
C PRO A 298 -27.54 -21.86 16.75
N ASN A 299 -26.35 -21.26 16.72
CA ASN A 299 -25.16 -21.83 16.08
C ASN A 299 -25.03 -23.35 16.40
N PRO A 300 -25.01 -24.25 15.39
CA PRO A 300 -25.02 -25.71 15.57
C PRO A 300 -23.88 -26.24 16.44
N PHE A 301 -22.80 -25.46 16.57
CA PHE A 301 -21.52 -25.90 17.11
C PHE A 301 -21.23 -25.35 18.50
N GLN A 302 -22.20 -24.68 19.14
CA GLN A 302 -22.10 -24.50 20.58
C GLN A 302 -22.26 -25.85 21.26
N GLU A 303 -21.41 -26.14 22.24
CA GLU A 303 -21.47 -27.41 22.99
C GLU A 303 -22.85 -27.72 23.60
N SER A 304 -23.65 -26.67 23.80
CA SER A 304 -25.01 -26.75 24.34
C SER A 304 -26.11 -27.02 23.32
N THR A 305 -25.81 -27.06 22.02
CA THR A 305 -26.82 -27.24 20.98
C THR A 305 -27.29 -28.69 20.92
N GLN A 306 -28.59 -28.88 21.11
CA GLN A 306 -29.25 -30.17 21.06
C GLN A 306 -30.42 -30.15 20.08
N LEU A 307 -30.51 -31.20 19.26
CA LEU A 307 -31.66 -31.49 18.42
C LEU A 307 -32.57 -32.48 19.16
N VAL A 308 -33.85 -32.13 19.36
CA VAL A 308 -34.82 -33.00 20.04
C VAL A 308 -35.80 -33.58 19.03
N VAL A 309 -35.86 -34.92 18.97
CA VAL A 309 -36.71 -35.68 18.04
C VAL A 309 -37.58 -36.70 18.76
N ASP A 310 -38.78 -36.94 18.22
CA ASP A 310 -39.64 -38.05 18.59
C ASP A 310 -39.53 -39.18 17.57
N LEU A 311 -39.22 -40.37 18.06
CA LEU A 311 -38.96 -41.55 17.25
C LEU A 311 -39.98 -42.65 17.57
N PRO A 312 -41.03 -42.82 16.76
CA PRO A 312 -41.96 -43.93 16.92
C PRO A 312 -41.29 -45.30 16.67
N TRP A 313 -40.20 -45.33 15.88
CA TRP A 313 -39.40 -46.51 15.57
C TRP A 313 -37.91 -46.17 15.64
N SER A 314 -37.05 -47.16 15.86
CA SER A 314 -35.60 -46.96 15.76
C SER A 314 -35.22 -46.49 14.35
N ALA A 315 -34.36 -45.48 14.26
CA ALA A 315 -34.02 -44.83 13.00
C ALA A 315 -32.56 -44.38 12.99
N THR A 316 -31.99 -44.30 11.81
CA THR A 316 -30.70 -43.64 11.55
C THR A 316 -30.99 -42.22 11.08
N LEU A 317 -30.53 -41.24 11.84
CA LEU A 317 -30.67 -39.83 11.54
C LEU A 317 -29.41 -39.31 10.84
N ASN A 318 -29.58 -38.62 9.72
CA ASN A 318 -28.55 -37.85 9.06
C ASN A 318 -28.92 -36.37 9.12
N VAL A 319 -27.99 -35.55 9.61
CA VAL A 319 -28.19 -34.11 9.76
C VAL A 319 -27.13 -33.42 8.93
N GLU A 320 -27.54 -32.54 8.03
CA GLU A 320 -26.63 -31.70 7.27
C GLU A 320 -26.92 -30.25 7.60
N VAL A 321 -25.87 -29.45 7.73
CA VAL A 321 -25.97 -28.02 8.01
C VAL A 321 -25.41 -27.27 6.82
N PHE A 322 -26.12 -26.22 6.42
CA PHE A 322 -25.77 -25.34 5.33
C PHE A 322 -25.68 -23.91 5.84
N ASP A 323 -24.80 -23.11 5.25
CA ASP A 323 -24.86 -21.66 5.42
C ASP A 323 -26.01 -21.06 4.61
N VAL A 324 -26.26 -19.77 4.79
CA VAL A 324 -27.32 -19.03 4.07
C VAL A 324 -27.12 -18.96 2.56
N THR A 325 -25.93 -19.29 2.06
CA THR A 325 -25.63 -19.36 0.62
C THR A 325 -25.92 -20.76 0.05
N GLY A 326 -26.35 -21.71 0.89
CA GLY A 326 -26.65 -23.08 0.49
C GLY A 326 -25.42 -23.98 0.44
N ARG A 327 -24.25 -23.51 0.90
CA ARG A 327 -23.05 -24.36 1.00
C ARG A 327 -23.17 -25.24 2.25
N ARG A 328 -22.99 -26.55 2.08
CA ARG A 328 -22.95 -27.48 3.21
C ARG A 328 -21.71 -27.21 4.05
N VAL A 329 -21.91 -26.79 5.30
CA VAL A 329 -20.85 -26.46 6.26
C VAL A 329 -20.60 -27.57 7.27
N LEU A 330 -21.55 -28.50 7.45
CA LEU A 330 -21.36 -29.70 8.27
C LEU A 330 -22.18 -30.88 7.78
N SER A 331 -21.60 -32.06 7.94
CA SER A 331 -22.28 -33.36 7.81
C SER A 331 -21.69 -34.30 8.86
N PRO A 332 -22.21 -34.32 10.10
CA PRO A 332 -21.78 -35.28 11.11
C PRO A 332 -22.09 -36.71 10.64
N PRO A 333 -21.40 -37.72 11.17
CA PRO A 333 -21.73 -39.10 10.88
C PRO A 333 -23.19 -39.41 11.28
N PRO A 334 -23.88 -40.30 10.54
CA PRO A 334 -25.25 -40.66 10.86
C PRO A 334 -25.38 -41.24 12.27
N VAL A 335 -26.39 -40.81 13.00
CA VAL A 335 -26.64 -41.22 14.38
C VAL A 335 -27.74 -42.27 14.41
N ASN A 336 -27.44 -43.45 14.96
CA ASN A 336 -28.43 -44.49 15.18
C ASN A 336 -29.17 -44.24 16.50
N LEU A 337 -30.49 -44.16 16.43
CA LEU A 337 -31.34 -43.84 17.57
C LEU A 337 -32.37 -44.94 17.77
N THR A 338 -32.58 -45.30 19.04
CA THR A 338 -33.63 -46.23 19.44
C THR A 338 -34.96 -45.50 19.60
N ALA A 339 -36.07 -46.21 19.35
CA ALA A 339 -37.42 -45.69 19.55
C ALA A 339 -37.58 -45.01 20.92
N GLY A 340 -38.35 -43.92 20.96
CA GLY A 340 -38.60 -43.15 22.17
C GLY A 340 -39.01 -41.70 21.87
N TRP A 341 -39.65 -41.10 22.86
CA TRP A 341 -40.08 -39.70 22.82
C TRP A 341 -38.98 -38.78 23.36
N SER A 342 -38.81 -37.63 22.73
CA SER A 342 -37.94 -36.52 23.12
C SER A 342 -36.47 -36.92 23.29
N ARG A 343 -35.93 -37.62 22.29
CA ARG A 343 -34.50 -37.95 22.22
C ARG A 343 -33.70 -36.70 21.86
N SER A 344 -32.78 -36.31 22.73
CA SER A 344 -31.79 -35.25 22.44
C SER A 344 -30.55 -35.83 21.75
N ILE A 345 -30.15 -35.19 20.67
CA ILE A 345 -28.95 -35.51 19.90
C ILE A 345 -28.02 -34.31 19.96
N ARG A 346 -26.76 -34.57 20.32
CA ARG A 346 -25.72 -33.54 20.25
C ARG A 346 -25.16 -33.52 18.83
N LEU A 347 -25.07 -32.34 18.25
CA LEU A 347 -24.42 -32.14 16.96
C LEU A 347 -22.94 -31.83 17.24
N GLU A 348 -22.05 -32.77 16.92
CA GLU A 348 -20.61 -32.60 17.09
C GLU A 348 -19.98 -32.07 15.80
N GLY A 349 -19.10 -31.07 15.91
CA GLY A 349 -18.40 -30.46 14.79
C GLY A 349 -17.50 -29.28 15.23
N ALA A 350 -16.63 -28.81 14.33
CA ALA A 350 -15.77 -27.66 14.59
C ALA A 350 -16.60 -26.38 14.79
N ALA A 351 -16.22 -25.53 15.76
CA ALA A 351 -16.93 -24.30 16.08
C ALA A 351 -16.99 -23.35 14.87
N LEU A 352 -18.16 -23.18 14.26
CA LEU A 352 -18.38 -22.14 13.24
C LEU A 352 -18.71 -20.79 13.91
N PRO A 353 -18.53 -19.66 13.21
CA PRO A 353 -18.93 -18.34 13.72
C PRO A 353 -20.43 -18.27 14.03
N SER A 354 -20.83 -17.40 14.95
CA SER A 354 -22.25 -17.09 15.17
C SER A 354 -22.88 -16.58 13.87
N GLY A 355 -24.00 -17.17 13.48
CA GLY A 355 -24.67 -16.84 12.21
C GLY A 355 -25.94 -17.66 12.00
N LEU A 356 -26.63 -17.39 10.90
CA LEU A 356 -27.82 -18.12 10.48
C LEU A 356 -27.40 -19.37 9.69
N TYR A 357 -28.01 -20.51 10.01
CA TYR A 357 -27.75 -21.78 9.36
C TYR A 357 -29.04 -22.51 9.01
N LEU A 358 -29.00 -23.28 7.93
CA LEU A 358 -30.09 -24.12 7.46
C LEU A 358 -29.76 -25.58 7.77
N TYR A 359 -30.76 -26.34 8.22
CA TYR A 359 -30.59 -27.74 8.59
C TYR A 359 -31.43 -28.63 7.67
N ARG A 360 -30.82 -29.68 7.14
CA ARG A 360 -31.50 -30.76 6.43
C ARG A 360 -31.39 -32.02 7.27
N ILE A 361 -32.52 -32.51 7.75
CA ILE A 361 -32.59 -33.70 8.61
C ILE A 361 -33.30 -34.80 7.82
N ARG A 362 -32.61 -35.93 7.61
CA ARG A 362 -33.14 -37.12 6.93
C ARG A 362 -33.11 -38.29 7.90
N ALA A 363 -34.16 -39.10 7.88
CA ALA A 363 -34.22 -40.34 8.63
C ALA A 363 -34.67 -41.47 7.71
N ASN A 364 -34.18 -42.68 7.97
CA ASN A 364 -34.60 -43.88 7.25
C ASN A 364 -35.96 -44.46 7.71
N SER A 365 -36.59 -43.82 8.70
CA SER A 365 -37.93 -44.11 9.23
C SER A 365 -38.64 -42.79 9.55
N PRO A 366 -39.98 -42.75 9.71
CA PRO A 366 -40.69 -41.52 10.08
C PRO A 366 -40.22 -40.96 11.43
N VAL A 367 -39.90 -39.67 11.46
CA VAL A 367 -39.42 -38.95 12.66
C VAL A 367 -40.19 -37.66 12.82
N GLY A 368 -40.66 -37.36 14.03
CA GLY A 368 -41.23 -36.06 14.37
C GLY A 368 -40.13 -35.15 14.91
N ILE A 369 -39.83 -34.04 14.23
CA ILE A 369 -38.88 -33.05 14.74
C ILE A 369 -39.65 -32.10 15.68
N GLN A 370 -39.24 -32.05 16.96
CA GLN A 370 -39.94 -31.25 17.96
C GLN A 370 -39.34 -29.85 18.10
N ARG A 371 -38.02 -29.75 18.32
CA ARG A 371 -37.31 -28.45 18.48
C ARG A 371 -35.79 -28.59 18.47
N LEU A 372 -35.11 -27.45 18.34
CA LEU A 372 -33.66 -27.28 18.52
C LEU A 372 -33.41 -26.33 19.70
N THR A 373 -32.52 -26.66 20.65
CA THR A 373 -32.30 -25.89 21.89
C THR A 373 -30.83 -25.62 22.17
N GLY A 374 -30.48 -24.45 22.75
CA GLY A 374 -29.11 -24.06 23.15
C GLY A 374 -29.09 -22.93 24.21
N ARG A 375 -27.99 -22.79 24.98
CA ARG A 375 -27.94 -21.98 26.24
C ARG A 375 -27.70 -20.47 26.08
N PHE A 376 -27.45 -19.96 24.87
CA PHE A 376 -27.23 -18.53 24.63
C PHE A 376 -28.22 -17.97 23.60
N LEU A 377 -29.43 -17.67 24.08
CA LEU A 377 -30.39 -16.79 23.42
C LEU A 377 -30.34 -15.44 24.13
N ARG A 378 -29.56 -14.48 23.62
CA ARG A 378 -29.82 -13.06 23.86
C ARG A 378 -30.04 -12.37 22.53
N VAL A 379 -31.28 -11.97 22.35
CA VAL A 379 -31.77 -11.11 21.28
C VAL A 379 -31.18 -9.71 21.50
N TRP A 380 -30.52 -9.16 20.49
CA TRP A 380 -30.50 -7.72 20.25
C TRP A 380 -31.17 -7.49 18.91
#